data_AF-A0A9D4W2B5-F1
#
_entry.id   AF-A0A9D4W2B5-F1
#
_cell.length_a   1.000
_cell.length_b   1.000
_cell.length_c   1.000
_cell.angle_alpha   90.00
_cell.angle_beta   90.00
_cell.angle_gamma   90.00
#
_symmetry.space_group_name_H-M   'P 1'
#
loop_
_entity.id
_entity.type
_entity.pdbx_description
1 polymer ?
#
loop_
_entity_poly.entity_id
_entity_poly.type
_entity_poly.pdbx_seq_one_letter_code
_entity_poly.pdbx_strand_id
1 'polypeptide(L)'
;MSMKMKMEEQENLSLIPPTATLEIDKDLTLLPRIKLNLTVHPSTPSSSITNQIDEWKTKRALLDFLQTSHSLPFPLPEEDLQFKRFNKDLKKRKREDPVVYGTLHIWDLSFLSEKNENDVVKWRNGLVEKLNGVELNLQGVRFRLEVDVPECDDFDGMKKNWEEFYAFRDVNRSSRREPDTIVVSGVPSRWFAETRVSSKPSMLVTHTIFSKFGKIRNLNVAEDDSGKDANEDSVDLVSGLYCKIVVQFEKYRDFHDALRVLSGRSLQKQGSRLKADYVVTWDKDEFFRNSRNQTQEKNNAISTTASDHYRSEAPRRQVYNSRHSPDKVRSRRFRGEK
;
A
#
# COMPACT_ATOMS: atom_id res chain seq x y z
N MET A 1 17.67 -1.36 -46.24
CA MET A 1 16.31 -1.32 -45.66
C MET A 1 16.42 -0.81 -44.24
N SER A 2 15.78 0.31 -43.90
CA SER A 2 15.79 0.84 -42.53
C SER A 2 14.48 0.42 -41.84
N MET A 3 14.57 -0.49 -40.86
CA MET A 3 13.43 -0.86 -40.04
C MET A 3 13.10 0.27 -39.07
N LYS A 4 12.11 1.09 -39.41
CA LYS A 4 11.43 1.92 -38.40
C LYS A 4 10.72 0.99 -37.43
N MET A 5 11.28 0.80 -36.24
CA MET A 5 10.48 0.29 -35.13
C MET A 5 9.34 1.28 -34.90
N LYS A 6 8.09 0.79 -34.94
CA LYS A 6 6.97 1.56 -34.40
C LYS A 6 7.25 1.76 -32.92
N MET A 7 7.49 3.00 -32.49
CA MET A 7 7.17 3.36 -31.12
C MET A 7 5.67 3.11 -30.98
N GLU A 8 5.28 2.24 -30.06
CA GLU A 8 3.90 2.19 -29.61
C GLU A 8 3.54 3.58 -29.08
N GLU A 9 2.44 4.14 -29.58
CA GLU A 9 1.99 5.47 -29.21
C GLU A 9 1.64 5.44 -27.72
N GLN A 10 2.46 6.13 -26.91
CA GLN A 10 2.31 6.12 -25.47
C GLN A 10 1.01 6.85 -25.13
N GLU A 11 -0.03 6.09 -24.77
CA GLU A 11 -1.35 6.64 -24.50
C GLU A 11 -1.26 7.77 -23.47
N ASN A 12 -1.91 8.88 -23.75
CA ASN A 12 -1.85 10.06 -22.90
C ASN A 12 -2.74 9.85 -21.67
N LEU A 13 -2.18 9.18 -20.66
CA LEU A 13 -2.81 8.77 -19.40
C LEU A 13 -3.69 9.84 -18.75
N SER A 14 -3.29 11.12 -18.90
CA SER A 14 -4.04 12.26 -18.38
C SER A 14 -5.47 12.40 -18.93
N LEU A 15 -5.77 11.79 -20.09
CA LEU A 15 -7.06 11.80 -20.78
C LEU A 15 -7.94 10.56 -20.52
N ILE A 16 -7.43 9.54 -19.81
CA ILE A 16 -8.16 8.27 -19.62
C ILE A 16 -9.31 8.51 -18.61
N PRO A 17 -10.59 8.30 -18.97
CA PRO A 17 -11.71 8.49 -18.06
C PRO A 17 -11.60 7.57 -16.83
N PRO A 18 -12.05 8.00 -15.63
CA PRO A 18 -11.99 7.19 -14.41
C PRO A 18 -12.76 5.87 -14.53
N THR A 19 -13.80 5.85 -15.35
CA THR A 19 -14.67 4.71 -15.65
C THR A 19 -14.23 3.90 -16.87
N ALA A 20 -13.09 4.22 -17.48
CA ALA A 20 -12.54 3.47 -18.60
C ALA A 20 -11.57 2.36 -18.13
N THR A 21 -11.67 1.21 -18.78
CA THR A 21 -10.69 0.12 -18.70
C THR A 21 -9.42 0.48 -19.48
N LEU A 22 -8.25 0.13 -18.96
CA LEU A 22 -6.96 0.36 -19.62
C LEU A 22 -6.19 -0.95 -19.80
N GLU A 23 -5.80 -1.29 -21.03
CA GLU A 23 -4.93 -2.44 -21.30
C GLU A 23 -3.46 -2.06 -21.03
N ILE A 24 -2.81 -2.68 -20.03
CA ILE A 24 -1.39 -2.43 -19.74
C ILE A 24 -0.49 -3.41 -20.51
N ASP A 25 -0.91 -4.67 -20.61
CA ASP A 25 -0.22 -5.71 -21.37
C ASP A 25 -1.24 -6.66 -21.99
N LYS A 26 -0.81 -7.48 -22.95
CA LYS A 26 -1.64 -8.44 -23.69
C LYS A 26 -2.50 -9.33 -22.78
N ASP A 27 -1.95 -9.70 -21.63
CA ASP A 27 -2.61 -10.54 -20.63
C ASP A 27 -3.25 -9.75 -19.47
N LEU A 28 -3.08 -8.42 -19.36
CA LEU A 28 -3.42 -7.63 -18.17
C LEU A 28 -4.12 -6.29 -18.47
N THR A 29 -5.29 -6.13 -17.85
CA THR A 29 -6.12 -4.93 -17.95
C THR A 29 -6.37 -4.32 -16.58
N LEU A 30 -6.52 -3.01 -16.50
CA LEU A 30 -7.02 -2.30 -15.33
C LEU A 30 -8.53 -2.09 -15.48
N LEU A 31 -9.30 -2.71 -14.61
CA LEU A 31 -10.72 -2.43 -14.45
C LEU A 31 -10.94 -1.26 -13.50
N PRO A 32 -11.81 -0.30 -13.83
CA PRO A 32 -12.25 0.71 -12.88
C PRO A 32 -13.15 0.10 -11.80
N ARG A 33 -12.98 0.56 -10.56
CA ARG A 33 -13.75 0.13 -9.39
C ARG A 33 -14.06 1.31 -8.48
N ILE A 34 -15.16 1.22 -7.74
CA ILE A 34 -15.29 1.94 -6.47
C ILE A 34 -15.19 0.91 -5.36
N LYS A 35 -14.26 1.14 -4.43
CA LYS A 35 -14.02 0.29 -3.26
C LYS A 35 -14.36 1.08 -2.01
N LEU A 36 -15.12 0.47 -1.11
CA LEU A 36 -15.43 1.00 0.22
C LEU A 36 -15.08 -0.06 1.27
N ASN A 37 -14.41 0.36 2.32
CA ASN A 37 -14.26 -0.46 3.52
C ASN A 37 -15.51 -0.29 4.39
N LEU A 38 -15.93 -1.39 5.01
CA LEU A 38 -17.11 -1.46 5.87
C LEU A 38 -16.68 -1.96 7.25
N THR A 39 -17.00 -1.24 8.30
CA THR A 39 -16.69 -1.63 9.68
C THR A 39 -17.98 -1.69 10.48
N VAL A 40 -18.27 -2.85 11.09
CA VAL A 40 -19.56 -3.09 11.79
C VAL A 40 -19.36 -3.06 13.30
N HIS A 41 -19.89 -2.02 13.95
CA HIS A 41 -19.86 -1.85 15.41
C HIS A 41 -21.19 -2.26 16.06
N PRO A 42 -21.20 -2.76 17.32
CA PRO A 42 -22.43 -3.01 18.06
C PRO A 42 -23.07 -1.69 18.55
N SER A 43 -24.34 -1.42 18.23
CA SER A 43 -25.08 -0.24 18.75
C SER A 43 -25.58 -0.45 20.19
N THR A 44 -25.74 -1.70 20.61
CA THR A 44 -26.28 -2.09 21.94
C THR A 44 -25.16 -2.64 22.83
N PRO A 45 -25.15 -2.38 24.15
CA PRO A 45 -24.12 -2.90 25.05
C PRO A 45 -23.98 -4.43 24.97
N SER A 46 -22.75 -4.91 24.79
CA SER A 46 -22.44 -6.29 24.35
C SER A 46 -22.79 -7.42 25.32
N SER A 47 -23.48 -7.17 26.44
CA SER A 47 -23.88 -8.19 27.42
C SER A 47 -24.87 -9.23 26.89
N SER A 48 -25.45 -9.02 25.69
CA SER A 48 -26.27 -10.01 24.97
C SER A 48 -25.61 -10.57 23.70
N ILE A 49 -24.41 -10.12 23.32
CA ILE A 49 -23.73 -10.56 22.09
C ILE A 49 -22.80 -11.74 22.42
N THR A 50 -23.42 -12.83 22.89
CA THR A 50 -22.78 -14.15 23.01
C THR A 50 -22.74 -14.90 21.68
N ASN A 51 -23.64 -14.54 20.76
CA ASN A 51 -23.84 -15.25 19.51
C ASN A 51 -22.91 -14.69 18.44
N GLN A 52 -22.22 -15.59 17.74
CA GLN A 52 -21.38 -15.24 16.60
C GLN A 52 -22.24 -14.54 15.53
N ILE A 53 -21.79 -13.38 15.05
CA ILE A 53 -22.43 -12.75 13.89
C ILE A 53 -22.15 -13.64 12.67
N ASP A 54 -23.23 -13.92 11.96
CA ASP A 54 -23.21 -14.66 10.72
C ASP A 54 -22.88 -13.70 9.56
N GLU A 55 -21.71 -13.88 8.94
CA GLU A 55 -21.25 -13.12 7.78
C GLU A 55 -22.30 -13.13 6.66
N TRP A 56 -22.94 -14.27 6.41
CA TRP A 56 -23.94 -14.43 5.36
C TRP A 56 -25.19 -13.59 5.62
N LYS A 57 -25.64 -13.52 6.87
CA LYS A 57 -26.79 -12.69 7.26
C LYS A 57 -26.43 -11.20 7.24
N THR A 58 -25.21 -10.84 7.62
CA THR A 58 -24.70 -9.46 7.54
C THR A 58 -24.66 -9.00 6.08
N LYS A 59 -24.14 -9.87 5.21
CA LYS A 59 -24.09 -9.69 3.76
C LYS A 59 -25.46 -9.50 3.13
N ARG A 60 -26.41 -10.39 3.42
CA ARG A 60 -27.79 -10.26 2.94
C ARG A 60 -28.47 -8.98 3.44
N ALA A 61 -28.41 -8.68 4.74
CA ALA A 61 -29.04 -7.48 5.29
C ALA A 61 -28.49 -6.18 4.66
N LEU A 62 -27.19 -6.13 4.34
CA LEU A 62 -26.60 -4.98 3.65
C LEU A 62 -27.02 -4.91 2.17
N LEU A 63 -27.12 -6.04 1.47
CA LEU A 63 -27.64 -6.08 0.09
C LEU A 63 -29.11 -5.67 0.03
N ASP A 64 -29.94 -6.23 0.91
CA ASP A 64 -31.37 -5.88 1.05
C ASP A 64 -31.52 -4.38 1.36
N PHE A 65 -30.68 -3.83 2.23
CA PHE A 65 -30.65 -2.39 2.52
C PHE A 65 -30.24 -1.56 1.30
N LEU A 66 -29.18 -1.94 0.58
CA LEU A 66 -28.70 -1.21 -0.60
C LEU A 66 -29.73 -1.17 -1.74
N GLN A 67 -30.46 -2.29 -1.93
CA GLN A 67 -31.57 -2.38 -2.88
C GLN A 67 -32.77 -1.53 -2.41
N THR A 68 -33.21 -1.68 -1.16
CA THR A 68 -34.40 -0.98 -0.63
C THR A 68 -34.20 0.54 -0.51
N SER A 69 -33.01 0.97 -0.11
CA SER A 69 -32.65 2.39 0.05
C SER A 69 -32.44 3.13 -1.28
N HIS A 70 -32.48 2.43 -2.42
CA HIS A 70 -32.14 2.98 -3.74
C HIS A 70 -30.78 3.69 -3.74
N SER A 71 -29.83 3.20 -2.94
CA SER A 71 -28.48 3.76 -2.83
C SER A 71 -27.65 3.48 -4.08
N LEU A 72 -28.00 2.43 -4.82
CA LEU A 72 -27.36 2.01 -6.07
C LEU A 72 -28.41 1.88 -7.19
N PRO A 73 -28.07 2.21 -8.45
CA PRO A 73 -28.99 2.12 -9.57
C PRO A 73 -29.14 0.70 -10.17
N PHE A 74 -28.41 -0.29 -9.65
CA PHE A 74 -28.41 -1.68 -10.11
C PHE A 74 -28.34 -2.65 -8.91
N PRO A 75 -28.78 -3.91 -9.06
CA PRO A 75 -28.60 -4.94 -8.04
C PRO A 75 -27.13 -5.38 -7.97
N LEU A 76 -26.52 -5.29 -6.79
CA LEU A 76 -25.17 -5.81 -6.55
C LEU A 76 -25.13 -7.35 -6.58
N PRO A 77 -24.16 -7.96 -7.29
CA PRO A 77 -23.79 -9.34 -7.09
C PRO A 77 -23.32 -9.60 -5.65
N GLU A 78 -23.63 -10.78 -5.12
CA GLU A 78 -23.09 -11.19 -3.82
C GLU A 78 -21.56 -11.25 -3.82
N GLU A 79 -20.92 -11.65 -4.92
CA GLU A 79 -19.45 -11.81 -5.04
C GLU A 79 -18.66 -10.50 -4.76
N ASP A 80 -19.29 -9.35 -5.03
CA ASP A 80 -18.67 -8.03 -4.90
C ASP A 80 -18.63 -7.51 -3.46
N LEU A 81 -19.37 -8.17 -2.55
CA LEU A 81 -19.44 -7.85 -1.13
C LEU A 81 -18.77 -8.94 -0.29
N GLN A 82 -17.60 -8.61 0.24
CA GLN A 82 -16.78 -9.50 1.06
C GLN A 82 -16.87 -9.06 2.53
N PHE A 83 -17.04 -10.01 3.45
CA PHE A 83 -16.98 -9.78 4.88
C PHE A 83 -15.99 -10.76 5.51
N LYS A 84 -15.37 -10.33 6.61
CA LYS A 84 -14.48 -11.09 7.46
C LYS A 84 -14.80 -10.77 8.91
N ARG A 85 -14.87 -11.79 9.77
CA ARG A 85 -14.97 -11.59 11.22
C ARG A 85 -13.71 -10.89 11.73
N PHE A 86 -13.88 -10.05 12.74
CA PHE A 86 -12.76 -9.56 13.52
C PHE A 86 -12.25 -10.70 14.41
N ASN A 87 -11.07 -11.24 14.14
CA ASN A 87 -10.59 -12.50 14.73
C ASN A 87 -9.86 -12.30 16.07
N LYS A 88 -10.37 -11.39 16.90
CA LYS A 88 -9.84 -11.14 18.24
C LYS A 88 -10.52 -12.06 19.26
N ASP A 89 -9.72 -12.65 20.15
CA ASP A 89 -10.19 -13.40 21.33
C ASP A 89 -11.41 -12.71 21.97
N LEU A 90 -12.55 -13.41 22.05
CA LEU A 90 -13.77 -12.89 22.68
C LEU A 90 -13.55 -12.38 24.11
N LYS A 91 -12.49 -12.89 24.79
CA LYS A 91 -12.06 -12.50 26.14
C LYS A 91 -11.15 -11.26 26.19
N LYS A 92 -10.54 -10.85 25.08
CA LYS A 92 -9.66 -9.66 24.95
C LYS A 92 -10.34 -8.48 24.22
N ARG A 93 -11.58 -8.68 23.78
CA ARG A 93 -12.34 -7.70 23.00
C ARG A 93 -12.86 -6.56 23.89
N LYS A 94 -12.57 -5.31 23.52
CA LYS A 94 -13.18 -4.13 24.18
C LYS A 94 -14.61 -3.93 23.70
N ARG A 95 -15.42 -3.26 24.51
CA ARG A 95 -16.86 -2.99 24.25
C ARG A 95 -17.14 -2.31 22.91
N GLU A 96 -16.20 -1.51 22.41
CA GLU A 96 -16.32 -0.71 21.19
C GLU A 96 -15.58 -1.32 19.98
N ASP A 97 -14.77 -2.36 20.19
CA ASP A 97 -14.05 -3.05 19.11
C ASP A 97 -15.05 -3.53 18.04
N PRO A 98 -14.75 -3.38 16.74
CA PRO A 98 -15.64 -3.81 15.66
C PRO A 98 -15.88 -5.33 15.70
N VAL A 99 -17.00 -5.78 15.09
CA VAL A 99 -17.37 -7.21 15.04
C VAL A 99 -16.95 -7.85 13.72
N VAL A 100 -17.12 -7.11 12.62
CA VAL A 100 -16.94 -7.60 11.25
C VAL A 100 -16.32 -6.45 10.46
N TYR A 101 -15.29 -6.75 9.69
CA TYR A 101 -14.79 -5.89 8.61
C TYR A 101 -15.31 -6.40 7.28
N GLY A 102 -15.54 -5.51 6.34
CA GLY A 102 -15.96 -5.86 4.99
C GLY A 102 -15.36 -4.94 3.96
N THR A 103 -15.50 -5.36 2.71
CA THR A 103 -15.10 -4.59 1.56
C THR A 103 -16.18 -4.73 0.51
N LEU A 104 -16.75 -3.60 0.12
CA LEU A 104 -17.69 -3.50 -0.98
C LEU A 104 -16.94 -3.03 -2.22
N HIS A 105 -17.03 -3.80 -3.29
CA HIS A 105 -16.57 -3.41 -4.61
C HIS A 105 -17.77 -3.07 -5.50
N ILE A 106 -17.59 -2.11 -6.39
CA ILE A 106 -18.56 -1.72 -7.41
C ILE A 106 -17.80 -1.64 -8.73
N TRP A 107 -18.11 -2.56 -9.66
CA TRP A 107 -17.45 -2.66 -10.97
C TRP A 107 -18.29 -2.09 -12.11
N ASP A 108 -19.62 -2.16 -12.00
CA ASP A 108 -20.48 -1.47 -12.95
C ASP A 108 -20.49 0.02 -12.62
N LEU A 109 -19.80 0.79 -13.46
CA LEU A 109 -19.73 2.24 -13.40
C LEU A 109 -20.32 2.88 -14.67
N SER A 110 -21.13 2.13 -15.44
CA SER A 110 -21.76 2.59 -16.69
C SER A 110 -22.60 3.85 -16.47
N PHE A 111 -23.33 3.91 -15.36
CA PHE A 111 -24.13 5.08 -14.92
C PHE A 111 -23.31 6.32 -14.52
N LEU A 112 -21.98 6.22 -14.50
CA LEU A 112 -21.03 7.31 -14.29
C LEU A 112 -20.16 7.57 -15.54
N SER A 113 -20.34 6.83 -16.63
CA SER A 113 -19.41 6.85 -17.79
C SER A 113 -19.30 8.20 -18.52
N GLU A 114 -20.36 9.01 -18.49
CA GLU A 114 -20.38 10.37 -19.05
C GLU A 114 -19.89 11.45 -18.06
N LYS A 115 -19.51 11.07 -16.83
CA LYS A 115 -19.22 12.02 -15.75
C LYS A 115 -17.72 12.22 -15.53
N ASN A 116 -17.36 13.42 -15.08
CA ASN A 116 -15.99 13.76 -14.75
C ASN A 116 -15.54 13.08 -13.45
N GLU A 117 -14.22 12.99 -13.22
CA GLU A 117 -13.64 12.44 -11.97
C GLU A 117 -14.24 13.07 -10.71
N ASN A 118 -14.40 14.40 -10.69
CA ASN A 118 -15.02 15.12 -9.58
C ASN A 118 -16.44 14.64 -9.27
N ASP A 119 -17.19 14.19 -10.28
CA ASP A 119 -18.57 13.74 -10.13
C ASP A 119 -18.65 12.26 -9.73
N VAL A 120 -17.65 11.45 -10.12
CA VAL A 120 -17.43 10.10 -9.57
C VAL A 120 -17.07 10.19 -8.07
N VAL A 121 -16.16 11.09 -7.69
CA VAL A 121 -15.76 11.34 -6.30
C VAL A 121 -16.94 11.86 -5.47
N LYS A 122 -17.71 12.84 -5.96
CA LYS A 122 -18.95 13.29 -5.29
C LYS A 122 -19.94 12.15 -5.09
N TRP A 123 -20.14 11.31 -6.10
CA TRP A 123 -21.08 10.18 -5.99
C TRP A 123 -20.60 9.14 -4.97
N ARG A 124 -19.30 8.78 -5.00
CA ARG A 124 -18.65 7.92 -4.00
C ARG A 124 -18.86 8.47 -2.59
N ASN A 125 -18.55 9.75 -2.37
CA ASN A 125 -18.66 10.38 -1.06
C ASN A 125 -20.13 10.45 -0.60
N GLY A 126 -21.08 10.76 -1.49
CA GLY A 126 -22.51 10.71 -1.19
C GLY A 126 -23.06 9.30 -0.90
N LEU A 127 -22.43 8.25 -1.44
CA LEU A 127 -22.72 6.87 -1.05
C LEU A 127 -22.17 6.55 0.35
N VAL A 128 -20.96 7.02 0.67
CA VAL A 128 -20.38 6.91 2.03
C VAL A 128 -21.27 7.60 3.05
N GLU A 129 -21.69 8.85 2.80
CA GLU A 129 -22.59 9.61 3.68
C GLU A 129 -23.94 8.91 3.93
N LYS A 130 -24.48 8.21 2.94
CA LYS A 130 -25.73 7.43 3.08
C LYS A 130 -25.58 6.14 3.88
N LEU A 131 -24.40 5.51 3.85
CA LEU A 131 -24.14 4.23 4.49
C LEU A 131 -23.52 4.39 5.88
N ASN A 132 -22.77 5.46 6.12
CA ASN A 132 -22.14 5.73 7.39
C ASN A 132 -23.19 6.05 8.46
N GLY A 133 -23.12 5.38 9.60
CA GLY A 133 -24.08 5.50 10.70
C GLY A 133 -25.36 4.68 10.55
N VAL A 134 -25.56 3.93 9.46
CA VAL A 134 -26.76 3.09 9.27
C VAL A 134 -26.85 2.01 10.35
N GLU A 135 -28.00 1.91 11.01
CA GLU A 135 -28.29 0.82 11.95
C GLU A 135 -28.91 -0.40 11.26
N LEU A 136 -28.14 -1.49 11.16
CA LEU A 136 -28.60 -2.79 10.69
C LEU A 136 -29.11 -3.62 11.87
N ASN A 137 -30.32 -4.19 11.75
CA ASN A 137 -30.87 -5.11 12.74
C ASN A 137 -30.59 -6.56 12.32
N LEU A 138 -29.68 -7.23 13.02
CA LEU A 138 -29.36 -8.65 12.80
C LEU A 138 -29.83 -9.44 14.02
N GLN A 139 -30.84 -10.29 13.83
CA GLN A 139 -31.40 -11.18 14.88
C GLN A 139 -31.87 -10.45 16.17
N GLY A 140 -32.36 -9.21 16.05
CA GLY A 140 -32.80 -8.40 17.20
C GLY A 140 -31.69 -7.58 17.86
N VAL A 141 -30.44 -7.68 17.39
CA VAL A 141 -29.33 -6.83 17.83
C VAL A 141 -29.06 -5.78 16.76
N ARG A 142 -28.92 -4.52 17.18
CA ARG A 142 -28.60 -3.39 16.29
C ARG A 142 -27.09 -3.19 16.18
N PHE A 143 -26.63 -2.99 14.95
CA PHE A 143 -25.25 -2.74 14.59
C PHE A 143 -25.15 -1.46 13.78
N ARG A 144 -24.20 -0.60 14.12
CA ARG A 144 -23.88 0.61 13.37
C ARG A 144 -22.83 0.29 12.33
N LEU A 145 -23.13 0.60 11.07
CA LEU A 145 -22.17 0.56 9.98
C LEU A 145 -21.33 1.84 9.99
N GLU A 146 -20.01 1.69 9.90
CA GLU A 146 -19.05 2.73 9.60
C GLU A 146 -18.45 2.44 8.23
N VAL A 147 -18.29 3.46 7.39
CA VAL A 147 -17.85 3.31 5.99
C VAL A 147 -16.76 4.32 5.67
N ASP A 148 -15.65 3.84 5.13
CA ASP A 148 -14.54 4.66 4.69
C ASP A 148 -14.11 4.33 3.25
N VAL A 149 -13.48 5.32 2.61
CA VAL A 149 -12.78 5.13 1.34
C VAL A 149 -11.34 4.74 1.65
N PRO A 150 -10.80 3.63 1.10
CA PRO A 150 -9.40 3.27 1.29
C PRO A 150 -8.47 4.40 0.82
N GLU A 151 -7.43 4.73 1.61
CA GLU A 151 -6.47 5.79 1.26
C GLU A 151 -5.87 5.62 -0.16
N CYS A 152 -5.61 4.38 -0.59
CA CYS A 152 -5.08 4.08 -1.93
C CYS A 152 -6.04 4.40 -3.09
N ASP A 153 -7.33 4.51 -2.83
CA ASP A 153 -8.38 4.87 -3.79
C ASP A 153 -8.84 6.33 -3.62
N ASP A 154 -8.19 7.12 -2.74
CA ASP A 154 -8.38 8.57 -2.61
C ASP A 154 -7.15 9.36 -3.08
N PHE A 155 -7.07 9.54 -4.41
CA PHE A 155 -5.95 10.21 -5.07
C PHE A 155 -5.72 11.65 -4.56
N ASP A 156 -6.77 12.44 -4.36
CA ASP A 156 -6.64 13.82 -3.88
C ASP A 156 -6.16 13.91 -2.43
N GLY A 157 -6.62 13.00 -1.56
CA GLY A 157 -6.12 12.86 -0.20
C GLY A 157 -4.65 12.45 -0.15
N MET A 158 -4.25 11.44 -0.96
CA MET A 158 -2.84 11.08 -1.11
C MET A 158 -2.00 12.25 -1.65
N LYS A 159 -2.55 13.01 -2.61
CA LYS A 159 -1.88 14.16 -3.24
C LYS A 159 -1.53 15.24 -2.23
N LYS A 160 -2.54 15.64 -1.45
CA LYS A 160 -2.34 16.56 -0.34
C LYS A 160 -1.31 16.04 0.67
N ASN A 161 -1.33 14.74 0.99
CA ASN A 161 -0.40 14.12 1.93
C ASN A 161 1.07 14.21 1.46
N TRP A 162 1.36 13.97 0.17
CA TRP A 162 2.73 14.15 -0.33
C TRP A 162 3.12 15.63 -0.46
N GLU A 163 2.20 16.51 -0.89
CA GLU A 163 2.47 17.95 -1.02
C GLU A 163 2.81 18.57 0.35
N GLU A 164 2.06 18.24 1.40
CA GLU A 164 2.36 18.63 2.78
C GLU A 164 3.71 18.06 3.25
N PHE A 165 3.95 16.76 3.04
CA PHE A 165 5.19 16.10 3.47
C PHE A 165 6.47 16.72 2.89
N TYR A 166 6.47 17.09 1.61
CA TYR A 166 7.61 17.79 1.02
C TYR A 166 7.66 19.26 1.42
N ALA A 167 6.53 19.96 1.53
CA ALA A 167 6.50 21.34 2.03
C ALA A 167 7.13 21.48 3.43
N PHE A 168 6.89 20.53 4.35
CA PHE A 168 7.51 20.53 5.67
C PHE A 168 8.98 20.08 5.67
N ARG A 169 9.43 19.27 4.70
CA ARG A 169 10.85 18.84 4.58
C ARG A 169 11.74 19.87 3.88
N ASP A 170 11.19 20.67 2.97
CA ASP A 170 11.95 21.60 2.13
C ASP A 170 12.47 22.84 2.90
N VAL A 171 11.97 23.11 4.12
CA VAL A 171 12.51 24.17 5.01
C VAL A 171 14.01 24.00 5.27
N ASN A 172 14.52 22.77 5.25
CA ASN A 172 15.93 22.45 5.53
C ASN A 172 16.74 21.96 4.31
N ARG A 173 16.18 21.96 3.08
CA ARG A 173 16.88 21.46 1.87
C ARG A 173 16.61 22.35 0.65
N SER A 174 17.67 22.79 -0.01
CA SER A 174 17.67 23.81 -1.08
C SER A 174 17.14 23.37 -2.45
N SER A 175 16.39 22.27 -2.53
CA SER A 175 15.72 21.84 -3.76
C SER A 175 14.31 21.38 -3.44
N ARG A 176 13.33 21.96 -4.16
CA ARG A 176 11.94 21.46 -4.15
C ARG A 176 11.94 19.99 -4.51
N ARG A 177 11.57 19.11 -3.58
CA ARG A 177 11.54 17.67 -3.82
C ARG A 177 10.12 17.26 -4.20
N GLU A 178 10.00 16.67 -5.37
CA GLU A 178 8.76 16.04 -5.83
C GLU A 178 8.86 14.51 -5.62
N PRO A 179 7.75 13.82 -5.30
CA PRO A 179 7.73 12.36 -5.29
C PRO A 179 7.89 11.83 -6.72
N ASP A 180 8.73 10.82 -6.88
CA ASP A 180 8.97 10.18 -8.18
C ASP A 180 8.78 8.65 -8.14
N THR A 181 8.36 8.10 -6.98
CA THR A 181 8.35 6.66 -6.72
C THR A 181 7.00 6.18 -6.19
N ILE A 182 6.34 5.29 -6.94
CA ILE A 182 5.12 4.58 -6.51
C ILE A 182 5.47 3.24 -5.85
N VAL A 183 4.59 2.79 -4.96
CA VAL A 183 4.65 1.49 -4.27
C VAL A 183 3.32 0.79 -4.47
N VAL A 184 3.33 -0.38 -5.11
CA VAL A 184 2.16 -1.23 -5.34
C VAL A 184 2.35 -2.53 -4.56
N SER A 185 1.47 -2.79 -3.60
CA SER A 185 1.46 -3.96 -2.72
C SER A 185 0.23 -4.84 -2.95
N GLY A 186 0.33 -6.12 -2.61
CA GLY A 186 -0.77 -7.10 -2.71
C GLY A 186 -1.06 -7.62 -4.13
N VAL A 187 -0.21 -7.36 -5.12
CA VAL A 187 -0.43 -7.87 -6.48
C VAL A 187 -0.02 -9.35 -6.63
N PRO A 188 -0.71 -10.20 -7.43
CA PRO A 188 -0.38 -11.62 -7.52
C PRO A 188 0.95 -11.86 -8.25
N SER A 189 1.92 -12.50 -7.60
CA SER A 189 3.28 -12.72 -8.15
C SER A 189 3.28 -13.43 -9.51
N ARG A 190 2.35 -14.38 -9.70
CA ARG A 190 2.18 -15.14 -10.96
C ARG A 190 1.71 -14.30 -12.15
N TRP A 191 1.12 -13.12 -11.92
CA TRP A 191 0.66 -12.25 -13.01
C TRP A 191 1.82 -11.45 -13.61
N PHE A 192 2.90 -11.27 -12.84
CA PHE A 192 4.14 -10.62 -13.24
C PHE A 192 5.25 -11.64 -13.57
N ALA A 193 4.93 -12.94 -13.61
CA ALA A 193 5.88 -14.00 -13.90
C ALA A 193 6.04 -14.26 -15.41
N GLU A 194 7.27 -14.53 -15.86
CA GLU A 194 7.60 -14.75 -17.28
C GLU A 194 7.09 -16.09 -17.82
N THR A 195 6.98 -17.11 -16.95
CA THR A 195 6.44 -18.42 -17.30
C THR A 195 5.23 -18.75 -16.42
N ARG A 196 4.22 -19.41 -16.99
CA ARG A 196 2.96 -19.78 -16.31
C ARG A 196 3.14 -20.71 -15.11
N VAL A 197 4.33 -21.27 -14.93
CA VAL A 197 4.69 -22.17 -13.81
C VAL A 197 5.53 -21.49 -12.72
N SER A 198 6.10 -20.30 -12.98
CA SER A 198 6.86 -19.57 -11.96
C SER A 198 5.93 -18.90 -10.94
N SER A 199 6.21 -19.09 -9.66
CA SER A 199 5.64 -18.28 -8.58
C SER A 199 6.36 -16.94 -8.40
N LYS A 200 7.61 -16.82 -8.88
CA LYS A 200 8.42 -15.60 -8.74
C LYS A 200 8.07 -14.58 -9.83
N PRO A 201 7.86 -13.31 -9.48
CA PRO A 201 7.62 -12.25 -10.44
C PRO A 201 8.92 -11.92 -11.19
N SER A 202 8.82 -11.57 -12.47
CA SER A 202 9.94 -11.19 -13.32
C SER A 202 10.09 -9.68 -13.37
N MET A 203 11.33 -9.21 -13.17
CA MET A 203 11.71 -7.80 -13.31
C MET A 203 11.42 -7.29 -14.73
N LEU A 204 11.64 -8.13 -15.75
CA LEU A 204 11.46 -7.78 -17.17
C LEU A 204 9.98 -7.59 -17.53
N VAL A 205 9.13 -8.52 -17.11
CA VAL A 205 7.67 -8.45 -17.30
C VAL A 205 7.11 -7.23 -16.57
N THR A 206 7.52 -7.03 -15.31
CA THR A 206 7.11 -5.87 -14.51
C THR A 206 7.55 -4.55 -15.13
N HIS A 207 8.79 -4.46 -15.63
CA HIS A 207 9.27 -3.28 -16.34
C HIS A 207 8.45 -3.01 -17.60
N THR A 208 8.11 -4.07 -18.36
CA THR A 208 7.30 -3.94 -19.60
C THR A 208 5.91 -3.38 -19.30
N ILE A 209 5.23 -3.92 -18.27
CA ILE A 209 3.93 -3.45 -17.80
C ILE A 209 4.03 -1.98 -17.33
N PHE A 210 4.93 -1.67 -16.40
CA PHE A 210 4.99 -0.32 -15.82
C PHE A 210 5.56 0.75 -16.78
N SER A 211 6.30 0.36 -17.82
CA SER A 211 6.80 1.29 -18.84
C SER A 211 5.71 1.95 -19.68
N LYS A 212 4.49 1.37 -19.70
CA LYS A 212 3.30 2.02 -20.27
C LYS A 212 2.96 3.32 -19.55
N PHE A 213 3.13 3.36 -18.24
CA PHE A 213 2.81 4.55 -17.44
C PHE A 213 3.85 5.68 -17.56
N GLY A 214 5.06 5.38 -18.02
CA GLY A 214 6.14 6.36 -18.04
C GLY A 214 7.52 5.76 -18.15
N LYS A 215 8.53 6.63 -18.29
CA LYS A 215 9.93 6.17 -18.36
C LYS A 215 10.43 5.84 -16.96
N ILE A 216 10.68 4.56 -16.72
CA ILE A 216 11.19 4.03 -15.45
C ILE A 216 12.68 4.39 -15.31
N ARG A 217 13.06 4.91 -14.14
CA ARG A 217 14.44 5.15 -13.71
C ARG A 217 14.99 3.97 -12.91
N ASN A 218 14.23 3.47 -11.94
CA ASN A 218 14.56 2.29 -11.14
C ASN A 218 13.30 1.47 -10.88
N LEU A 219 13.47 0.14 -10.79
CA LEU A 219 12.41 -0.82 -10.50
C LEU A 219 12.92 -1.82 -9.47
N ASN A 220 12.09 -2.13 -8.48
CA ASN A 220 12.31 -3.23 -7.56
C ASN A 220 11.04 -4.08 -7.44
N VAL A 221 11.21 -5.40 -7.41
CA VAL A 221 10.12 -6.34 -7.18
C VAL A 221 10.56 -7.33 -6.12
N ALA A 222 9.80 -7.41 -5.03
CA ALA A 222 10.05 -8.29 -3.90
C ALA A 222 8.79 -9.11 -3.56
N GLU A 223 8.92 -10.17 -2.77
CA GLU A 223 7.76 -10.83 -2.16
C GLU A 223 7.09 -9.86 -1.17
N ASP A 224 5.76 -9.90 -1.05
CA ASP A 224 5.05 -8.98 -0.17
C ASP A 224 4.93 -9.54 1.26
N ASP A 225 5.79 -9.04 2.16
CA ASP A 225 5.79 -9.35 3.59
C ASP A 225 4.83 -8.44 4.41
N SER A 226 4.07 -7.53 3.79
CA SER A 226 3.22 -6.56 4.50
C SER A 226 2.12 -7.16 5.38
N GLY A 227 1.86 -8.47 5.28
CA GLY A 227 0.93 -9.20 6.17
C GLY A 227 1.46 -9.48 7.59
N LYS A 228 2.68 -9.07 7.97
CA LYS A 228 3.29 -9.44 9.27
C LYS A 228 3.20 -8.38 10.38
N ASP A 229 3.30 -7.09 10.07
CA ASP A 229 3.59 -6.05 11.08
C ASP A 229 2.62 -4.84 11.05
N ALA A 230 1.35 -5.07 11.41
CA ALA A 230 0.44 -4.12 12.12
C ALA A 230 -1.02 -4.61 12.01
N ASN A 231 -1.57 -5.15 13.11
CA ASN A 231 -2.85 -5.87 13.15
C ASN A 231 -2.94 -7.06 12.18
N GLU A 232 -2.81 -8.25 12.77
CA GLU A 232 -3.52 -9.47 12.36
C GLU A 232 -5.00 -9.11 12.02
N ASP A 233 -5.32 -9.01 10.72
CA ASP A 233 -6.67 -8.96 10.08
C ASP A 233 -6.71 -8.18 8.74
N SER A 234 -5.62 -7.54 8.29
CA SER A 234 -5.47 -7.30 6.83
C SER A 234 -5.42 -8.65 6.10
N VAL A 235 -5.74 -8.70 4.80
CA VAL A 235 -5.83 -9.96 4.03
C VAL A 235 -4.62 -10.85 4.36
N ASP A 236 -4.88 -12.11 4.77
CA ASP A 236 -3.84 -13.12 4.99
C ASP A 236 -3.16 -13.44 3.64
N LEU A 237 -2.25 -12.53 3.28
CA LEU A 237 -1.45 -12.52 2.07
C LEU A 237 -0.41 -13.61 2.27
N VAL A 238 -0.81 -14.86 2.00
CA VAL A 238 0.05 -16.04 2.06
C VAL A 238 1.39 -15.70 1.43
N SER A 239 2.42 -15.57 2.26
CA SER A 239 3.71 -15.00 1.86
C SER A 239 4.28 -15.78 0.67
N GLY A 240 4.69 -15.06 -0.38
CA GLY A 240 5.16 -15.65 -1.64
C GLY A 240 4.09 -15.85 -2.73
N LEU A 241 2.79 -15.72 -2.45
CA LEU A 241 1.75 -15.63 -3.51
C LEU A 241 1.61 -14.23 -4.11
N TYR A 242 1.99 -13.21 -3.34
CA TYR A 242 1.86 -11.79 -3.68
C TYR A 242 3.22 -11.11 -3.67
N CYS A 243 3.38 -10.07 -4.50
CA CYS A 243 4.59 -9.29 -4.60
C CYS A 243 4.35 -7.79 -4.35
N LYS A 244 5.40 -7.13 -3.88
CA LYS A 244 5.49 -5.68 -3.72
C LYS A 244 6.37 -5.12 -4.83
N ILE A 245 5.83 -4.19 -5.59
CA ILE A 245 6.48 -3.54 -6.73
C ILE A 245 6.74 -2.09 -6.35
N VAL A 246 7.99 -1.63 -6.49
CA VAL A 246 8.40 -0.24 -6.24
C VAL A 246 8.97 0.32 -7.54
N VAL A 247 8.34 1.36 -8.08
CA VAL A 247 8.69 1.92 -9.40
C VAL A 247 9.04 3.39 -9.25
N GLN A 248 10.26 3.76 -9.59
CA GLN A 248 10.69 5.15 -9.70
C GLN A 248 10.67 5.61 -11.15
N PHE A 249 9.94 6.67 -11.44
CA PHE A 249 9.88 7.29 -12.76
C PHE A 249 10.97 8.36 -12.96
N GLU A 250 11.25 8.70 -14.20
CA GLU A 250 12.15 9.81 -14.53
C GLU A 250 11.52 11.19 -14.34
N LYS A 251 10.20 11.29 -14.55
CA LYS A 251 9.43 12.55 -14.53
C LYS A 251 8.33 12.50 -13.47
N TYR A 252 8.08 13.63 -12.82
CA TYR A 252 6.96 13.79 -11.88
C TYR A 252 5.59 13.53 -12.53
N ARG A 253 5.39 13.98 -13.78
CA ARG A 253 4.13 13.75 -14.51
C ARG A 253 3.82 12.27 -14.68
N ASP A 254 4.82 11.48 -15.09
CA ASP A 254 4.70 10.02 -15.24
C ASP A 254 4.28 9.38 -13.90
N PHE A 255 4.91 9.77 -12.78
CA PHE A 255 4.51 9.36 -11.43
C PHE A 255 3.06 9.75 -11.08
N HIS A 256 2.69 11.02 -11.30
CA HIS A 256 1.37 11.57 -10.97
C HIS A 256 0.26 10.88 -11.76
N ASP A 257 0.44 10.75 -13.07
CA ASP A 257 -0.55 10.15 -13.97
C ASP A 257 -0.63 8.62 -13.74
N ALA A 258 0.50 7.94 -13.46
CA ALA A 258 0.49 6.53 -13.05
C ALA A 258 -0.31 6.31 -11.75
N LEU A 259 -0.06 7.13 -10.73
CA LEU A 259 -0.71 7.02 -9.43
C LEU A 259 -2.22 7.31 -9.52
N ARG A 260 -2.61 8.35 -10.27
CA ARG A 260 -4.02 8.67 -10.60
C ARG A 260 -4.72 7.52 -11.33
N VAL A 261 -4.03 6.88 -12.27
CA VAL A 261 -4.60 5.77 -13.05
C VAL A 261 -4.70 4.47 -12.24
N LEU A 262 -3.78 4.22 -11.32
CA LEU A 262 -3.77 3.02 -10.48
C LEU A 262 -4.75 3.13 -9.29
N SER A 263 -4.98 4.33 -8.75
CA SER A 263 -6.05 4.57 -7.77
C SER A 263 -7.43 4.31 -8.38
N GLY A 264 -8.31 3.64 -7.64
CA GLY A 264 -9.66 3.30 -8.11
C GLY A 264 -9.69 2.26 -9.24
N ARG A 265 -8.60 1.51 -9.48
CA ARG A 265 -8.57 0.41 -10.45
C ARG A 265 -8.03 -0.89 -9.87
N SER A 266 -8.49 -2.03 -10.39
CA SER A 266 -7.98 -3.38 -10.09
C SER A 266 -7.38 -4.00 -11.32
N LEU A 267 -6.46 -4.96 -11.16
CA LEU A 267 -5.99 -5.76 -12.28
C LEU A 267 -7.01 -6.86 -12.60
N GLN A 268 -7.27 -7.10 -13.89
CA GLN A 268 -7.95 -8.30 -14.39
C GLN A 268 -7.07 -8.95 -15.46
N LYS A 269 -6.87 -10.27 -15.34
CA LYS A 269 -6.18 -11.05 -16.35
C LYS A 269 -7.11 -11.36 -17.53
N GLN A 270 -6.66 -11.11 -18.76
CA GLN A 270 -7.44 -11.34 -19.98
C GLN A 270 -7.91 -12.81 -20.04
N GLY A 271 -9.18 -13.01 -20.43
CA GLY A 271 -9.81 -14.34 -20.45
C GLY A 271 -10.12 -14.95 -19.07
N SER A 272 -9.84 -14.24 -17.98
CA SER A 272 -10.16 -14.67 -16.61
C SER A 272 -11.24 -13.79 -15.97
N ARG A 273 -12.08 -14.39 -15.13
CA ARG A 273 -12.99 -13.64 -14.23
C ARG A 273 -12.29 -13.15 -12.96
N LEU A 274 -11.05 -13.59 -12.71
CA LEU A 274 -10.28 -13.19 -11.54
C LEU A 274 -9.87 -11.71 -11.66
N LYS A 275 -10.31 -10.93 -10.67
CA LYS A 275 -9.89 -9.56 -10.41
C LYS A 275 -8.93 -9.60 -9.21
N ALA A 276 -7.85 -8.83 -9.26
CA ALA A 276 -6.91 -8.69 -8.18
C ALA A 276 -6.82 -7.22 -7.76
N ASP A 277 -7.24 -6.96 -6.53
CA ASP A 277 -7.03 -5.66 -5.90
C ASP A 277 -5.59 -5.54 -5.40
N TYR A 278 -5.15 -4.31 -5.28
CA TYR A 278 -3.83 -3.95 -4.79
C TYR A 278 -3.92 -2.66 -3.98
N VAL A 279 -2.91 -2.40 -3.17
CA VAL A 279 -2.75 -1.15 -2.43
C VAL A 279 -1.67 -0.34 -3.15
N VAL A 280 -2.06 0.78 -3.75
CA VAL A 280 -1.12 1.74 -4.35
C VAL A 280 -0.86 2.90 -3.39
N THR A 281 0.40 3.25 -3.22
CA THR A 281 0.88 4.34 -2.35
C THR A 281 2.12 4.99 -2.98
N TRP A 282 2.67 6.01 -2.34
CA TRP A 282 3.91 6.69 -2.73
C TRP A 282 5.01 6.49 -1.69
N ASP A 283 6.27 6.52 -2.13
CA ASP A 283 7.44 6.26 -1.28
C ASP A 283 7.76 7.44 -0.33
N LYS A 284 7.42 7.29 0.95
CA LYS A 284 7.77 8.25 2.02
C LYS A 284 9.21 8.05 2.53
N ASP A 285 9.77 6.86 2.32
CA ASP A 285 11.00 6.39 2.97
C ASP A 285 12.25 6.58 2.09
N GLU A 286 12.10 7.13 0.88
CA GLU A 286 13.16 7.27 -0.11
C GLU A 286 13.89 5.93 -0.39
N PHE A 287 13.15 4.84 -0.61
CA PHE A 287 13.61 3.46 -0.79
C PHE A 287 14.85 3.32 -1.68
N PHE A 288 14.83 3.93 -2.88
CA PHE A 288 15.96 3.89 -3.82
C PHE A 288 17.16 4.77 -3.43
N ARG A 289 16.98 5.76 -2.56
CA ARG A 289 18.09 6.57 -2.01
C ARG A 289 18.72 5.88 -0.81
N ASN A 290 17.91 5.35 0.10
CA ASN A 290 18.38 4.66 1.30
C ASN A 290 19.09 3.34 0.99
N SER A 291 18.61 2.56 0.01
CA SER A 291 19.34 1.38 -0.48
C SER A 291 20.72 1.74 -1.05
N ARG A 292 20.81 2.80 -1.88
CA ARG A 292 22.10 3.30 -2.39
C ARG A 292 23.05 3.74 -1.27
N ASN A 293 22.53 4.45 -0.27
CA ASN A 293 23.30 4.89 0.89
C ASN A 293 23.81 3.68 1.71
N GLN A 294 22.97 2.68 2.00
CA GLN A 294 23.39 1.48 2.72
C GLN A 294 24.45 0.67 1.96
N THR A 295 24.35 0.56 0.64
CA THR A 295 25.39 -0.09 -0.19
C THR A 295 26.69 0.71 -0.14
N GLN A 296 26.63 2.04 -0.19
CA GLN A 296 27.80 2.90 -0.09
C GLN A 296 28.44 2.87 1.30
N GLU A 297 27.64 2.85 2.38
CA GLU A 297 28.12 2.70 3.76
C GLU A 297 28.78 1.34 3.99
N LYS A 298 28.20 0.25 3.47
CA LYS A 298 28.84 -1.08 3.50
C LYS A 298 30.16 -1.09 2.73
N ASN A 299 30.22 -0.49 1.55
CA ASN A 299 31.45 -0.40 0.76
C ASN A 299 32.52 0.48 1.44
N ASN A 300 32.11 1.55 2.12
CA ASN A 300 33.00 2.39 2.92
C ASN A 300 33.52 1.63 4.16
N ALA A 301 32.66 0.88 4.86
CA ALA A 301 33.04 0.06 6.02
C ALA A 301 34.04 -1.04 5.64
N ILE A 302 33.83 -1.69 4.49
CA ILE A 302 34.77 -2.67 3.90
C ILE A 302 36.08 -1.99 3.48
N SER A 303 36.02 -0.76 2.98
CA SER A 303 37.22 0.01 2.63
C SER A 303 38.02 0.41 3.87
N THR A 304 37.36 0.80 4.97
CA THR A 304 38.05 1.13 6.24
C THR A 304 38.74 -0.09 6.86
N THR A 305 38.09 -1.26 6.90
CA THR A 305 38.71 -2.48 7.41
C THR A 305 39.83 -3.00 6.50
N ALA A 306 39.74 -2.79 5.18
CA ALA A 306 40.84 -3.08 4.26
C ALA A 306 42.04 -2.13 4.45
N SER A 307 41.81 -0.85 4.77
CA SER A 307 42.89 0.11 5.03
C SER A 307 43.62 -0.10 6.36
N ASP A 308 42.94 -0.62 7.39
CA ASP A 308 43.56 -0.96 8.68
C ASP A 308 44.49 -2.19 8.60
N HIS A 309 44.35 -3.04 7.57
CA HIS A 309 45.24 -4.18 7.33
C HIS A 309 46.49 -3.87 6.49
N TYR A 310 46.65 -2.64 5.99
CA TYR A 310 47.81 -2.23 5.16
C TYR A 310 48.81 -1.28 5.85
N ARG A 311 48.69 -1.06 7.17
CA ARG A 311 49.75 -0.42 7.98
C ARG A 311 50.55 -1.46 8.76
N SER A 312 51.32 -2.24 8.01
CA SER A 312 52.30 -3.20 8.55
C SER A 312 53.37 -2.53 9.41
N GLU A 313 53.92 -3.32 10.32
CA GLU A 313 54.97 -2.97 11.27
C GLU A 313 56.23 -2.36 10.62
N ALA A 314 56.87 -1.43 11.33
CA ALA A 314 58.27 -1.11 11.15
C ALA A 314 58.97 -1.13 12.53
N PRO A 315 59.84 -2.13 12.83
CA PRO A 315 60.40 -2.29 14.15
C PRO A 315 61.53 -1.27 14.40
N ARG A 316 61.33 -0.33 15.33
CA ARG A 316 62.38 0.58 15.82
C ARG A 316 62.56 0.51 17.33
N ARG A 317 63.61 -0.24 17.70
CA ARG A 317 64.46 -0.19 18.91
C ARG A 317 63.97 0.67 20.08
N GLN A 318 63.80 0.02 21.24
CA GLN A 318 63.75 0.68 22.55
C GLN A 318 65.03 1.48 22.83
N VAL A 319 64.88 2.71 23.35
CA VAL A 319 65.90 3.44 24.12
C VAL A 319 65.22 4.11 25.33
N TYR A 320 66.02 4.34 26.37
CA TYR A 320 65.67 4.53 27.78
C TYR A 320 65.22 5.96 28.17
N ASN A 321 64.68 6.08 29.40
CA ASN A 321 64.68 7.25 30.31
C ASN A 321 63.64 8.42 30.24
N SER A 322 62.62 8.29 31.12
CA SER A 322 62.51 9.07 32.39
C SER A 322 61.79 10.45 32.48
N ARG A 323 61.05 10.58 33.60
CA ARG A 323 60.55 11.79 34.30
C ARG A 323 59.48 12.66 33.60
N HIS A 324 58.26 12.67 34.17
CA HIS A 324 57.81 13.75 35.06
C HIS A 324 56.63 13.32 35.97
N SER A 325 56.74 13.69 37.24
CA SER A 325 55.67 13.86 38.25
C SER A 325 55.37 15.38 38.32
N PRO A 326 54.24 15.93 38.81
CA PRO A 326 53.39 15.49 39.94
C PRO A 326 51.86 15.62 39.61
N ASP A 327 50.86 15.68 40.50
CA ASP A 327 50.80 15.69 41.97
C ASP A 327 49.48 15.04 42.49
N LYS A 328 49.26 15.08 43.82
CA LYS A 328 48.06 14.72 44.62
C LYS A 328 46.71 14.94 43.89
N VAL A 329 45.63 14.20 44.17
CA VAL A 329 44.99 14.00 45.50
C VAL A 329 44.27 12.64 45.61
N ARG A 330 44.27 12.06 46.82
CA ARG A 330 43.54 10.83 47.20
C ARG A 330 42.73 11.06 48.48
N SER A 331 41.44 10.70 48.47
CA SER A 331 40.62 10.41 49.67
C SER A 331 39.46 9.51 49.22
N ARG A 332 39.36 8.22 49.63
CA ARG A 332 38.77 7.70 50.89
C ARG A 332 37.31 8.16 51.07
N ARG A 333 36.31 7.35 51.45
CA ARG A 333 36.20 5.95 51.95
C ARG A 333 34.76 5.42 51.64
N PHE A 334 34.20 4.26 52.05
CA PHE A 334 34.57 3.30 53.10
C PHE A 334 34.29 1.81 52.75
N ARG A 335 33.19 1.20 53.25
CA ARG A 335 32.63 -0.16 53.03
C ARG A 335 31.14 -0.14 53.41
N GLY A 336 30.38 -1.12 52.92
CA GLY A 336 29.13 -1.61 53.52
C GLY A 336 28.88 -3.05 53.05
N GLU A 337 28.77 -4.00 53.98
CA GLU A 337 28.74 -5.45 53.70
C GLU A 337 27.31 -6.00 53.61
N LYS A 338 27.17 -7.14 52.92
CA LYS A 338 26.46 -8.32 53.42
C LYS A 338 27.26 -9.56 53.05
#